data_AF-A0A6I9LM48-F1
#
_entry.id   AF-A0A6I9LM48-F1
#
_cell.length_a   1.000
_cell.length_b   1.000
_cell.length_c   1.000
_cell.angle_alpha   90.00
_cell.angle_beta   90.00
_cell.angle_gamma   90.00
#
_symmetry.space_group_name_H-M   'P 1'
#
loop_
_entity.id
_entity.type
_entity.pdbx_description
1 polymer ?
#
loop_
_entity_poly.entity_id
_entity_poly.type
_entity_poly.pdbx_seq_one_letter_code
_entity_poly.pdbx_strand_id
1 'polypeptide(L)'
;MADVSVDQSKLPGVKEVCRDFAVLEDHTLAHSLQEQEIEHHLASNIQRNRLVQHDLQVAKQLQEEDLKAQAQLQKRYKDLEQHDCEIAQEIQEKLTIEAERRRLQEKKDEDIARLLQEKELREEKKRKKHIPEPSGGSAFGDGCYYDDGGMQPRGVKEAVCTPARATHRDQEWYDAEIARKLQEEELLATHVDIRAAQVAQDEEIARLLMAEEKKAYKKAKEREKSSLDKRKYDSECKSKAKSTHTKTKESEEAHRSKIDRPSRPPPPTVTGPEDLDHPHFTNQHSAARHVSKPESSHKGFHNKQ
;
A
#
# COMPACT_ATOMS: atom_id res chain seq x y z
N MET A 1 -103.57 -14.53 -25.73
CA MET A 1 -102.30 -14.98 -25.15
C MET A 1 -102.06 -16.38 -25.66
N ALA A 2 -100.93 -16.65 -26.31
CA ALA A 2 -100.65 -17.98 -26.84
C ALA A 2 -100.20 -18.87 -25.67
N ASP A 3 -101.03 -19.86 -25.32
CA ASP A 3 -100.62 -20.94 -24.41
C ASP A 3 -99.55 -21.77 -25.11
N VAL A 4 -98.30 -21.60 -24.69
CA VAL A 4 -97.18 -22.43 -25.15
C VAL A 4 -97.28 -23.76 -24.41
N SER A 5 -97.78 -24.79 -25.08
CA SER A 5 -97.81 -26.16 -24.55
C SER A 5 -96.38 -26.70 -24.48
N VAL A 6 -95.86 -26.89 -23.26
CA VAL A 6 -94.53 -27.44 -23.03
C VAL A 6 -94.57 -28.97 -23.19
N ASP A 7 -93.73 -29.50 -24.08
CA ASP A 7 -93.58 -30.93 -24.33
C ASP A 7 -92.84 -31.62 -23.16
N GLN A 8 -93.61 -32.28 -22.29
CA GLN A 8 -93.09 -32.94 -21.09
C GLN A 8 -92.14 -34.11 -21.38
N SER A 9 -92.15 -34.65 -22.61
CA SER A 9 -91.24 -35.75 -23.00
C SER A 9 -89.80 -35.29 -23.27
N LYS A 10 -89.57 -33.98 -23.38
CA LYS A 10 -88.27 -33.37 -23.68
C LYS A 10 -87.64 -32.61 -22.52
N LEU A 11 -88.31 -32.57 -21.37
CA LEU A 11 -87.80 -31.87 -20.20
C LEU A 11 -86.77 -32.75 -19.47
N PRO A 12 -85.58 -32.21 -19.14
CA PRO A 12 -84.59 -32.95 -18.36
C PRO A 12 -85.14 -33.28 -16.98
N GLY A 13 -84.75 -34.44 -16.45
CA GLY A 13 -85.18 -34.85 -15.12
C GLY A 13 -84.64 -33.89 -14.07
N VAL A 14 -85.38 -33.64 -12.99
CA VAL A 14 -84.94 -32.74 -11.90
C VAL A 14 -83.55 -33.11 -11.37
N LYS A 15 -83.24 -34.41 -11.26
CA LYS A 15 -81.92 -34.90 -10.85
C LYS A 15 -80.80 -34.55 -11.82
N GLU A 16 -81.10 -34.49 -13.11
CA GLU A 16 -80.14 -34.11 -14.15
C GLU A 16 -79.85 -32.62 -14.07
N VAL A 17 -80.90 -31.80 -13.98
CA VAL A 17 -80.78 -30.35 -13.78
C VAL A 17 -79.97 -30.04 -12.51
N CYS A 18 -80.25 -30.69 -11.38
CA CYS A 18 -79.48 -30.48 -10.14
C CYS A 18 -77.98 -30.85 -10.30
N ARG A 19 -77.65 -31.90 -11.08
CA ARG A 19 -76.26 -32.24 -11.36
C ARG A 19 -75.58 -31.18 -12.21
N ASP A 20 -76.25 -30.71 -13.25
CA ASP A 20 -75.69 -29.70 -14.15
C ASP A 20 -75.43 -28.38 -13.42
N PHE A 21 -76.34 -27.98 -12.51
CA PHE A 21 -76.14 -26.81 -11.66
C PHE A 21 -74.97 -26.98 -10.68
N ALA A 22 -74.80 -28.15 -10.07
CA ALA A 22 -73.66 -28.42 -9.20
C ALA A 22 -72.33 -28.32 -9.96
N VAL A 23 -72.27 -28.89 -11.17
CA VAL A 23 -71.08 -28.78 -12.03
C VAL A 23 -70.81 -27.32 -12.44
N LEU A 24 -71.86 -26.55 -12.73
CA LEU A 24 -71.72 -25.13 -13.09
C LEU A 24 -71.23 -24.28 -11.91
N GLU A 25 -71.75 -24.54 -10.70
CA GLU A 25 -71.32 -23.89 -9.47
C GLU A 25 -69.85 -24.19 -9.18
N ASP A 26 -69.46 -25.47 -9.23
CA ASP A 26 -68.07 -25.91 -9.06
C ASP A 26 -67.15 -25.31 -10.13
N HIS A 27 -67.58 -25.26 -11.39
CA HIS A 27 -66.80 -24.66 -12.47
C HIS A 27 -66.58 -23.16 -12.26
N THR A 28 -67.62 -22.44 -11.82
CA THR A 28 -67.53 -21.01 -11.51
C THR A 28 -66.55 -20.77 -10.36
N LEU A 29 -66.64 -21.57 -9.30
CA LEU A 29 -65.71 -21.50 -8.17
C LEU A 29 -64.27 -21.81 -8.60
N ALA A 30 -64.06 -22.87 -9.39
CA ALA A 30 -62.74 -23.25 -9.90
C ALA A 30 -62.13 -22.14 -10.76
N HIS A 31 -62.92 -21.52 -11.64
CA HIS A 31 -62.48 -20.40 -12.47
C HIS A 31 -62.07 -19.20 -11.62
N SER A 32 -62.87 -18.81 -10.63
CA SER A 32 -62.53 -17.69 -9.74
C SER A 32 -61.28 -17.95 -8.91
N LEU A 33 -61.07 -19.18 -8.42
CA LEU A 33 -59.84 -19.55 -7.72
C LEU A 33 -58.62 -19.50 -8.64
N GLN A 34 -58.77 -19.98 -9.88
CA GLN A 34 -57.71 -19.92 -10.89
C GLN A 34 -57.34 -18.46 -11.22
N GLU A 35 -58.33 -17.58 -11.38
CA GLU A 35 -58.08 -16.15 -11.62
C GLU A 35 -57.31 -15.52 -10.45
N GLN A 36 -57.72 -15.79 -9.20
CA GLN A 36 -57.02 -15.30 -8.02
C GLN A 36 -55.57 -15.79 -7.95
N GLU A 37 -55.33 -17.07 -8.26
CA GLU A 37 -53.98 -17.64 -8.31
C GLU A 37 -53.12 -16.95 -9.38
N ILE A 38 -53.66 -16.79 -10.60
CA ILE A 38 -52.95 -16.12 -11.70
C ILE A 38 -52.63 -14.68 -11.35
N GLU A 39 -53.60 -13.93 -10.84
CA GLU A 39 -53.40 -12.52 -10.44
C GLU A 39 -52.33 -12.40 -9.36
N HIS A 40 -52.38 -13.25 -8.35
CA HIS A 40 -51.38 -13.26 -7.28
C HIS A 40 -49.97 -13.53 -7.82
N HIS A 41 -49.84 -14.56 -8.67
CA HIS A 41 -48.56 -14.90 -9.28
C HIS A 41 -48.02 -13.78 -10.17
N LEU A 42 -48.87 -13.17 -11.00
CA LEU A 42 -48.48 -12.07 -11.88
C LEU A 42 -48.07 -10.83 -11.09
N ALA A 43 -48.83 -10.43 -10.08
CA ALA A 43 -48.49 -9.30 -9.22
C ALA A 43 -47.13 -9.50 -8.54
N SER A 44 -46.91 -10.69 -7.96
CA SER A 44 -45.65 -11.05 -7.32
C SER A 44 -44.49 -11.12 -8.32
N ASN A 45 -44.73 -11.63 -9.53
CA ASN A 45 -43.73 -11.72 -10.59
C ASN A 45 -43.30 -10.33 -11.08
N ILE A 46 -44.25 -9.42 -11.27
CA ILE A 46 -43.96 -8.02 -11.63
C ILE A 46 -43.09 -7.36 -10.57
N GLN A 47 -43.41 -7.54 -9.29
CA GLN A 47 -42.61 -6.99 -8.19
C GLN A 47 -41.18 -7.56 -8.19
N ARG A 48 -41.03 -8.88 -8.32
CA ARG A 48 -39.72 -9.53 -8.39
C ARG A 48 -38.90 -9.06 -9.59
N ASN A 49 -39.52 -8.93 -10.76
CA ASN A 49 -38.84 -8.42 -11.95
C ASN A 49 -38.38 -6.96 -11.78
N ARG A 50 -39.20 -6.10 -11.16
CA ARG A 50 -38.80 -4.72 -10.84
C ARG A 50 -37.59 -4.68 -9.91
N LEU A 51 -37.57 -5.55 -8.89
CA LEU A 51 -36.43 -5.65 -7.97
C LEU A 51 -35.16 -6.07 -8.71
N VAL A 52 -35.23 -7.13 -9.53
CA VAL A 52 -34.07 -7.61 -10.30
C VAL A 52 -33.56 -6.53 -11.27
N GLN A 53 -34.44 -5.79 -11.93
CA GLN A 53 -34.04 -4.69 -12.82
C GLN A 53 -33.33 -3.58 -12.06
N HIS A 54 -33.86 -3.17 -10.91
CA HIS A 54 -33.24 -2.18 -10.04
C HIS A 54 -31.86 -2.64 -9.56
N ASP A 55 -31.76 -3.86 -9.04
CA ASP A 55 -30.52 -4.42 -8.52
C ASP A 55 -29.47 -4.57 -9.63
N LEU A 56 -29.89 -4.94 -10.84
CA LEU A 56 -29.02 -4.97 -12.02
C LEU A 56 -28.48 -3.58 -12.37
N GLN A 57 -29.31 -2.55 -12.28
CA GLN A 57 -28.89 -1.16 -12.52
C GLN A 57 -27.86 -0.71 -11.48
N VAL A 58 -28.13 -0.96 -10.19
CA VAL A 58 -27.20 -0.63 -9.11
C VAL A 58 -25.89 -1.40 -9.25
N ALA A 59 -25.94 -2.70 -9.57
CA ALA A 59 -24.75 -3.51 -9.78
C ALA A 59 -23.87 -2.97 -10.91
N LYS A 60 -24.47 -2.50 -12.01
CA LYS A 60 -23.74 -1.86 -13.12
C LYS A 60 -23.08 -0.55 -12.71
N GLN A 61 -23.81 0.30 -11.97
CA GLN A 61 -23.26 1.57 -11.46
C GLN A 61 -22.07 1.32 -10.53
N LEU A 62 -22.21 0.38 -9.60
CA LEU A 62 -21.14 0.03 -8.67
C LEU A 62 -19.91 -0.53 -9.40
N GLN A 63 -20.12 -1.38 -10.41
CA GLN A 63 -19.03 -1.89 -11.25
C GLN A 63 -18.28 -0.77 -12.00
N GLU A 64 -19.00 0.24 -12.52
CA GLU A 64 -18.39 1.39 -13.19
C GLU A 64 -17.58 2.25 -12.21
N GLU A 65 -18.12 2.50 -11.02
CA GLU A 65 -17.42 3.23 -9.95
C GLU A 65 -16.13 2.52 -9.52
N ASP A 66 -16.16 1.20 -9.36
CA ASP A 66 -14.98 0.39 -9.02
C ASP A 66 -13.89 0.49 -10.10
N LEU A 67 -14.27 0.39 -11.38
CA LEU A 67 -13.32 0.55 -12.49
C LEU A 67 -12.71 1.95 -12.51
N LYS A 68 -13.52 2.98 -12.26
CA LYS A 68 -13.05 4.37 -12.19
C LYS A 68 -12.10 4.58 -11.02
N ALA A 69 -12.41 4.02 -9.85
CA ALA A 69 -11.53 4.06 -8.68
C ALA A 69 -10.19 3.36 -8.94
N GLN A 70 -10.22 2.18 -9.58
CA GLN A 70 -9.00 1.47 -9.99
C GLN A 70 -8.16 2.29 -10.98
N ALA A 71 -8.79 2.91 -11.98
CA ALA A 71 -8.09 3.76 -12.94
C ALA A 71 -7.43 4.98 -12.26
N GLN A 72 -8.11 5.60 -11.29
CA GLN A 72 -7.53 6.69 -10.50
C GLN A 72 -6.35 6.22 -9.66
N LEU A 73 -6.47 5.06 -9.02
CA LEU A 73 -5.39 4.47 -8.23
C LEU A 73 -4.18 4.16 -9.13
N GLN A 74 -4.40 3.57 -10.30
CA GLN A 74 -3.35 3.29 -11.26
C GLN A 74 -2.67 4.58 -11.74
N LYS A 75 -3.43 5.65 -11.98
CA LYS A 75 -2.86 6.95 -12.33
C LYS A 75 -1.96 7.47 -11.20
N ARG A 76 -2.43 7.46 -9.94
CA ARG A 76 -1.63 7.87 -8.79
C ARG A 76 -0.34 7.08 -8.64
N TYR A 77 -0.39 5.75 -8.85
CA TYR A 77 0.82 4.93 -8.80
C TYR A 77 1.82 5.29 -9.89
N LYS A 78 1.36 5.59 -11.11
CA LYS A 78 2.24 6.06 -12.19
C LYS A 78 2.86 7.42 -11.87
N ASP A 79 2.06 8.34 -11.34
CA ASP A 79 2.55 9.67 -10.95
C ASP A 79 3.61 9.53 -9.82
N LEU A 80 3.39 8.61 -8.87
CA LEU A 80 4.35 8.30 -7.82
C LEU A 80 5.63 7.65 -8.37
N GLU A 81 5.50 6.67 -9.26
CA GLU A 81 6.64 6.01 -9.92
C GLU A 81 7.48 7.03 -10.70
N GLN A 82 6.85 8.01 -11.36
CA GLN A 82 7.55 9.10 -12.03
C GLN A 82 8.33 9.97 -11.05
N HIS A 83 7.70 10.39 -9.94
CA HIS A 83 8.39 11.14 -8.90
C HIS A 83 9.55 10.36 -8.27
N ASP A 84 9.38 9.07 -8.00
CA ASP A 84 10.45 8.23 -7.47
C ASP A 84 11.61 8.11 -8.46
N CYS A 85 11.33 8.04 -9.77
CA CYS A 85 12.35 8.06 -10.81
C CYS A 85 13.10 9.41 -10.86
N GLU A 86 12.40 10.53 -10.73
CA GLU A 86 13.01 11.87 -10.67
C GLU A 86 13.94 11.99 -9.46
N ILE A 87 13.48 11.56 -8.29
CA ILE A 87 14.27 11.56 -7.05
C ILE A 87 15.51 10.67 -7.20
N ALA A 88 15.36 9.47 -7.76
CA ALA A 88 16.48 8.55 -7.98
C ALA A 88 17.53 9.15 -8.93
N GLN A 89 17.09 9.84 -9.99
CA GLN A 89 17.99 10.54 -10.91
C GLN A 89 18.73 11.67 -10.20
N GLU A 90 18.04 12.50 -9.41
CA GLU A 90 18.67 13.59 -8.65
C GLU A 90 19.72 13.05 -7.67
N ILE A 91 19.43 11.96 -6.96
CA ILE A 91 20.37 11.31 -6.06
C ILE A 91 21.59 10.80 -6.84
N GLN A 92 21.36 10.13 -7.98
CA GLN A 92 22.43 9.60 -8.82
C GLN A 92 23.33 10.72 -9.35
N GLU A 93 22.78 11.85 -9.77
CA GLU A 93 23.52 13.03 -10.21
C GLU A 93 24.35 13.63 -9.08
N LYS A 94 23.76 13.79 -7.88
CA LYS A 94 24.48 14.29 -6.69
C LYS A 94 25.68 13.42 -6.34
N LEU A 95 25.50 12.10 -6.32
CA LEU A 95 26.58 11.14 -6.06
C LEU A 95 27.67 11.22 -7.14
N THR A 96 27.29 11.42 -8.40
CA THR A 96 28.23 11.56 -9.52
C THR A 96 29.07 12.82 -9.37
N ILE A 97 28.44 13.97 -9.11
CA ILE A 97 29.13 15.25 -8.89
C ILE A 97 30.07 15.17 -7.68
N GLU A 98 29.61 14.56 -6.58
CA GLU A 98 30.44 14.39 -5.39
C GLU A 98 31.66 13.48 -5.66
N ALA A 99 31.47 12.39 -6.40
CA ALA A 99 32.56 11.51 -6.80
C ALA A 99 33.58 12.24 -7.71
N GLU A 100 33.13 13.07 -8.65
CA GLU A 100 34.01 13.90 -9.47
C GLU A 100 34.78 14.92 -8.64
N ARG A 101 34.12 15.58 -7.69
CA ARG A 101 34.77 16.51 -6.75
C ARG A 101 35.85 15.81 -5.95
N ARG A 102 35.56 14.60 -5.44
CA ARG A 102 36.53 13.78 -4.70
C ARG A 102 37.72 13.40 -5.57
N ARG A 103 37.50 12.97 -6.82
CA ARG A 103 38.58 12.68 -7.78
C ARG A 103 39.46 13.90 -8.06
N LEU A 104 38.85 15.08 -8.21
CA LEU A 104 39.60 16.31 -8.39
C LEU A 104 40.44 16.66 -7.16
N GLN A 105 39.90 16.43 -5.96
CA GLN A 105 40.64 16.63 -4.72
C GLN A 105 41.80 15.63 -4.59
N GLU A 106 41.57 14.35 -4.83
CA GLU A 106 42.61 13.31 -4.84
C GLU A 106 43.73 13.66 -5.83
N LYS A 107 43.40 14.20 -7.02
CA LYS A 107 44.39 14.67 -7.98
C LYS A 107 45.21 15.86 -7.48
N LYS A 108 44.57 16.82 -6.79
CA LYS A 108 45.28 17.96 -6.16
C LYS A 108 46.21 17.47 -5.06
N ASP A 109 45.76 16.52 -4.24
CA ASP A 109 46.56 15.94 -3.17
C ASP A 109 47.74 15.12 -3.74
N GLU A 110 47.53 14.40 -4.84
CA GLU A 110 48.58 13.71 -5.60
C GLU A 110 49.62 14.70 -6.15
N ASP A 111 49.19 15.84 -6.71
CA ASP A 111 50.09 16.89 -7.19
C ASP A 111 50.96 17.47 -6.07
N ILE A 112 50.36 17.72 -4.89
CA ILE A 112 51.08 18.18 -3.70
C ILE A 112 52.11 17.13 -3.25
N ALA A 113 51.70 15.86 -3.18
CA ALA A 113 52.59 14.76 -2.80
C ALA A 113 53.76 14.63 -3.77
N ARG A 114 53.52 14.73 -5.09
CA ARG A 114 54.58 14.74 -6.12
C ARG A 114 55.55 15.91 -5.94
N LEU A 115 55.05 17.12 -5.70
CA LEU A 115 55.89 18.30 -5.51
C LEU A 115 56.75 18.19 -4.24
N LEU A 116 56.18 17.66 -3.15
CA LEU A 116 56.89 17.43 -1.90
C LEU A 116 58.02 16.41 -2.09
N GLN A 117 57.73 15.29 -2.78
CA GLN A 117 58.72 14.26 -3.09
C GLN A 117 59.86 14.77 -3.97
N GLU A 118 59.57 15.57 -5.01
CA GLU A 118 60.61 16.15 -5.85
C GLU A 118 61.50 17.11 -5.06
N LYS A 119 60.91 17.91 -4.16
CA LYS A 119 61.64 18.82 -3.28
C LYS A 119 62.58 18.05 -2.34
N GLU A 120 62.12 16.97 -1.73
CA GLU A 120 62.95 16.10 -0.87
C GLU A 120 64.15 15.53 -1.64
N LEU A 121 63.94 14.99 -2.85
CA LEU A 121 65.02 14.48 -3.70
C LEU A 121 66.04 15.57 -4.08
N ARG A 122 65.58 16.79 -4.35
CA ARG A 122 66.48 17.93 -4.62
C ARG A 122 67.27 18.34 -3.37
N GLU A 123 66.65 18.34 -2.19
CA GLU A 123 67.34 18.61 -0.92
C GLU A 123 68.35 17.52 -0.59
N GLU A 124 68.03 16.25 -0.81
CA GLU A 124 68.95 15.14 -0.62
C GLU A 124 70.17 15.23 -1.56
N LYS A 125 69.96 15.57 -2.84
CA LYS A 125 71.05 15.87 -3.79
C LYS A 125 71.92 17.05 -3.32
N LYS A 126 71.34 18.07 -2.71
CA LYS A 126 72.11 19.19 -2.11
C LYS A 126 72.89 18.74 -0.87
N ARG A 127 72.32 17.92 0.00
CA ARG A 127 73.01 17.34 1.17
C ARG A 127 74.17 16.44 0.76
N LYS A 128 74.00 15.60 -0.27
CA LYS A 128 75.07 14.75 -0.86
C LYS A 128 76.21 15.57 -1.50
N LYS A 129 75.94 16.79 -1.98
CA LYS A 129 76.98 17.74 -2.45
C LYS A 129 77.72 18.45 -1.30
N HIS A 130 77.18 18.40 -0.09
CA HIS A 130 77.71 19.11 1.08
C HIS A 130 78.30 18.15 2.13
N ILE A 131 78.88 17.03 1.66
CA ILE A 131 79.82 16.21 2.43
C ILE A 131 81.23 16.64 2.01
N PRO A 132 81.93 17.47 2.80
CA PRO A 132 83.36 17.32 2.95
C PRO A 132 83.59 16.13 3.90
N GLU A 133 84.33 15.12 3.46
CA GLU A 133 84.82 14.09 4.36
C GLU A 133 85.75 14.71 5.42
N PRO A 134 85.50 14.47 6.72
CA PRO A 134 86.49 14.71 7.75
C PRO A 134 87.51 13.55 7.73
N SER A 135 88.78 13.90 7.48
CA SER A 135 89.91 13.00 7.77
C SER A 135 89.90 12.61 9.24
N GLY A 136 89.80 11.31 9.51
CA GLY A 136 89.99 10.74 10.83
C GLY A 136 91.46 10.81 11.27
N GLY A 137 91.68 11.02 12.57
CA GLY A 137 93.01 11.01 13.17
C GLY A 137 92.98 11.35 14.65
N SER A 138 92.88 10.31 15.48
CA SER A 138 93.04 10.36 16.95
C SER A 138 94.46 10.78 17.35
N ALA A 139 94.63 11.60 18.40
CA ALA A 139 95.50 11.35 19.57
C ALA A 139 95.79 12.62 20.40
N PHE A 140 95.65 12.46 21.73
CA PHE A 140 96.40 13.06 22.86
C PHE A 140 97.31 14.30 22.69
N GLY A 141 97.27 15.18 23.72
CA GLY A 141 98.33 16.13 24.10
C GLY A 141 97.82 17.57 24.13
N ASP A 142 97.54 18.16 25.30
CA ASP A 142 98.49 18.84 26.19
C ASP A 142 99.00 20.20 25.64
N GLY A 143 98.99 21.25 26.49
CA GLY A 143 99.76 22.47 26.24
C GLY A 143 98.99 23.80 26.14
N CYS A 144 98.88 24.46 27.30
CA CYS A 144 98.54 25.85 27.63
C CYS A 144 98.97 27.00 26.66
N TYR A 145 98.20 28.11 26.68
CA TYR A 145 98.59 29.52 27.01
C TYR A 145 98.09 30.67 26.10
N TYR A 146 97.54 31.70 26.78
CA TYR A 146 97.33 33.15 26.49
C TYR A 146 96.59 33.59 25.21
N ASP A 147 96.03 34.80 25.09
CA ASP A 147 95.21 35.75 25.88
C ASP A 147 94.93 36.92 24.92
N ASP A 148 93.79 37.57 25.12
CA ASP A 148 93.39 38.94 24.77
C ASP A 148 93.43 39.51 23.34
N GLY A 149 92.36 40.27 23.04
CA GLY A 149 92.49 41.52 22.30
C GLY A 149 91.56 41.72 21.10
N GLY A 150 90.50 42.53 21.28
CA GLY A 150 90.05 43.42 20.18
C GLY A 150 88.54 43.63 20.00
N MET A 151 87.96 44.53 20.79
CA MET A 151 86.67 45.18 20.53
C MET A 151 86.70 46.04 19.24
N GLN A 152 85.62 46.02 18.45
CA GLN A 152 85.11 47.25 17.79
C GLN A 152 83.59 47.19 17.57
N PRO A 153 82.83 48.24 17.96
CA PRO A 153 81.43 48.44 17.61
C PRO A 153 81.29 49.53 16.53
N ARG A 154 80.46 49.30 15.50
CA ARG A 154 79.70 50.33 14.77
C ARG A 154 78.90 49.75 13.60
N GLY A 155 77.66 50.22 13.45
CA GLY A 155 77.03 50.33 12.13
C GLY A 155 75.59 49.79 12.06
N VAL A 156 74.63 50.65 12.40
CA VAL A 156 73.21 50.52 12.09
C VAL A 156 73.02 50.17 10.61
N LYS A 157 72.36 49.03 10.34
CA LYS A 157 71.52 48.83 9.14
C LYS A 157 70.27 48.09 9.58
N GLU A 158 69.19 48.85 9.72
CA GLU A 158 67.82 48.35 9.67
C GLU A 158 67.63 47.49 8.42
N ALA A 159 67.59 46.18 8.62
CA ALA A 159 66.79 45.30 7.80
C ALA A 159 65.97 44.50 8.80
N VAL A 160 64.69 44.86 8.90
CA VAL A 160 63.66 44.18 9.68
C VAL A 160 63.59 42.72 9.22
N CYS A 161 64.40 41.86 9.83
CA CYS A 161 64.18 40.42 9.81
C CYS A 161 63.11 40.14 10.86
N THR A 162 61.85 40.08 10.42
CA THR A 162 60.71 39.69 11.25
C THR A 162 60.95 38.33 11.88
N PRO A 163 61.09 38.20 13.22
CA PRO A 163 61.08 36.90 13.89
C PRO A 163 59.64 36.41 14.15
N ALA A 164 58.62 37.23 13.86
CA ALA A 164 57.22 36.99 14.27
C ALA A 164 56.41 36.06 13.35
N ARG A 165 56.94 35.62 12.20
CA ARG A 165 56.16 34.82 11.23
C ARG A 165 55.97 33.36 11.63
N ALA A 166 56.85 32.79 12.45
CA ALA A 166 56.74 31.39 12.87
C ALA A 166 55.63 31.20 13.92
N THR A 167 55.54 32.09 14.91
CA THR A 167 54.49 32.06 15.94
C THR A 167 53.13 32.48 15.40
N HIS A 168 53.08 33.40 14.43
CA HIS A 168 51.83 33.82 13.77
C HIS A 168 51.17 32.66 13.03
N ARG A 169 51.96 31.85 12.32
CA ARG A 169 51.45 30.71 11.56
C ARG A 169 50.85 29.65 12.48
N ASP A 170 51.51 29.35 13.60
CA ASP A 170 51.01 28.37 14.56
C ASP A 170 49.73 28.84 15.28
N GLN A 171 49.61 30.15 15.54
CA GLN A 171 48.38 30.75 16.06
C GLN A 171 47.23 30.69 15.05
N GLU A 172 47.49 31.02 13.78
CA GLU A 172 46.50 30.92 12.69
C GLU A 172 45.98 29.49 12.54
N TRP A 173 46.84 28.47 12.69
CA TRP A 173 46.43 27.06 12.67
C TRP A 173 45.52 26.72 13.86
N TYR A 174 45.81 27.23 15.05
CA TYR A 174 44.97 27.02 16.23
C TYR A 174 43.61 27.70 16.11
N ASP A 175 43.59 28.94 15.60
CA ASP A 175 42.35 29.69 15.37
C ASP A 175 41.51 29.05 14.26
N ALA A 176 42.14 28.51 13.20
CA ALA A 176 41.46 27.76 12.15
C ALA A 176 40.87 26.42 12.65
N GLU A 177 41.57 25.73 13.55
CA GLU A 177 41.08 24.52 14.20
C GLU A 177 39.85 24.82 15.08
N ILE A 178 39.86 25.93 15.81
CA ILE A 178 38.70 26.40 16.60
C ILE A 178 37.53 26.75 15.66
N ALA A 179 37.78 27.50 14.58
CA ALA A 179 36.74 27.84 13.62
C ALA A 179 36.10 26.61 12.97
N ARG A 180 36.90 25.58 12.65
CA ARG A 180 36.39 24.32 12.10
C ARG A 180 35.50 23.57 13.09
N LYS A 181 35.93 23.46 14.36
CA LYS A 181 35.13 22.83 15.41
C LYS A 181 33.82 23.56 15.64
N LEU A 182 33.86 24.90 15.66
CA LEU A 182 32.65 25.72 15.82
C LEU A 182 31.69 25.52 14.64
N GLN A 183 32.19 25.48 13.41
CA GLN A 183 31.37 25.24 12.22
C GLN A 183 30.76 23.82 12.20
N GLU A 184 31.50 22.81 12.67
CA GLU A 184 30.99 21.45 12.81
C GLU A 184 29.88 21.36 13.87
N GLU A 185 30.03 22.07 14.98
CA GLU A 185 29.02 22.17 16.03
C GLU A 185 27.74 22.85 15.53
N GLU A 186 27.86 23.95 14.76
CA GLU A 186 26.72 24.62 14.13
C GLU A 186 25.98 23.71 13.12
N LEU A 187 26.71 22.93 12.32
CA LEU A 187 26.13 21.96 11.41
C LEU A 187 25.41 20.82 12.16
N LEU A 188 25.96 20.37 13.29
CA LEU A 188 25.32 19.37 14.13
C LEU A 188 24.06 19.94 14.80
N ALA A 189 24.10 21.18 15.29
CA ALA A 189 22.96 21.86 15.88
C ALA A 189 21.82 22.01 14.87
N THR A 190 22.11 22.49 13.65
CA THR A 190 21.09 22.61 12.59
C THR A 190 20.50 21.24 12.21
N HIS A 191 21.31 20.19 12.19
CA HIS A 191 20.80 18.84 11.91
C HIS A 191 19.93 18.28 13.06
N VAL A 192 20.24 18.62 14.32
CA VAL A 192 19.36 18.33 15.46
C VAL A 192 18.04 19.06 15.32
N ASP A 193 18.05 20.35 14.95
CA ASP A 193 16.84 21.15 14.78
C ASP A 193 15.95 20.62 13.65
N ILE A 194 16.53 20.23 12.52
CA ILE A 194 15.81 19.61 11.40
C ILE A 194 15.12 18.31 11.86
N ARG A 195 15.84 17.44 12.59
CA ARG A 195 15.24 16.20 13.12
C ARG A 195 14.17 16.48 14.16
N ALA A 196 14.35 17.47 15.03
CA ALA A 196 13.35 17.87 16.00
C ALA A 196 12.07 18.38 15.30
N ALA A 197 12.22 19.18 14.24
CA ALA A 197 11.09 19.64 13.43
C ALA A 197 10.36 18.48 12.73
N GLN A 198 11.10 17.50 12.19
CA GLN A 198 10.52 16.28 11.61
C GLN A 198 9.73 15.49 12.66
N VAL A 199 10.31 15.24 13.83
CA VAL A 199 9.63 14.52 14.92
C VAL A 199 8.37 15.27 15.38
N ALA A 200 8.42 16.60 15.47
CA ALA A 200 7.25 17.40 15.81
C ALA A 200 6.13 17.30 14.74
N GLN A 201 6.50 17.28 13.46
CA GLN A 201 5.55 17.08 12.36
C GLN A 201 4.92 15.68 12.42
N ASP A 202 5.73 14.64 12.62
CA ASP A 202 5.27 13.26 12.74
C ASP A 202 4.33 13.08 13.94
N GLU A 203 4.60 13.76 15.06
CA GLU A 203 3.71 13.75 16.22
C GLU A 203 2.34 14.37 15.93
N GLU A 204 2.28 15.46 15.15
CA GLU A 204 1.01 16.06 14.72
C GLU A 204 0.20 15.11 13.84
N ILE A 205 0.86 14.44 12.88
CA ILE A 205 0.24 13.44 12.03
C ILE A 205 -0.30 12.28 12.87
N ALA A 206 0.51 11.76 13.80
CA ALA A 206 0.10 10.68 14.71
C ALA A 206 -1.12 11.08 15.56
N ARG A 207 -1.15 12.33 16.05
CA ARG A 207 -2.28 12.86 16.84
C ARG A 207 -3.54 12.97 15.99
N LEU A 208 -3.43 13.44 14.75
CA LEU A 208 -4.55 13.57 13.82
C LEU A 208 -5.14 12.20 13.46
N LEU A 209 -4.27 11.23 13.16
CA LEU A 209 -4.66 9.86 12.82
C LEU A 209 -5.35 9.17 14.00
N MET A 210 -4.80 9.29 15.22
CA MET A 210 -5.43 8.77 16.42
C MET A 210 -6.76 9.47 16.76
N ALA A 211 -6.88 10.78 16.51
CA ALA A 211 -8.12 11.52 16.73
C ALA A 211 -9.22 11.10 15.74
N GLU A 212 -8.84 10.89 14.47
CA GLU A 212 -9.73 10.36 13.44
C GLU A 212 -10.23 8.95 13.80
N GLU A 213 -9.32 8.06 14.21
CA GLU A 213 -9.67 6.71 14.66
C GLU A 213 -10.61 6.74 15.88
N LYS A 214 -10.31 7.57 16.88
CA LYS A 214 -11.19 7.76 18.06
C LYS A 214 -12.56 8.30 17.66
N LYS A 215 -12.64 9.20 16.68
CA LYS A 215 -13.91 9.75 16.18
C LYS A 215 -14.70 8.70 15.39
N ALA A 216 -14.02 7.92 14.53
CA ALA A 216 -14.61 6.82 13.80
C ALA A 216 -15.15 5.74 14.74
N TYR A 217 -14.38 5.38 15.77
CA TYR A 217 -14.80 4.41 16.80
C TYR A 217 -16.02 4.90 17.59
N LYS A 218 -16.05 6.17 18.02
CA LYS A 218 -17.23 6.74 18.69
C LYS A 218 -18.47 6.72 17.78
N LYS A 219 -18.32 7.11 16.51
CA LYS A 219 -19.41 7.09 15.52
C LYS A 219 -19.91 5.66 15.24
N ALA A 220 -19.01 4.68 15.17
CA ALA A 220 -19.37 3.27 15.00
C ALA A 220 -20.10 2.73 16.24
N LYS A 221 -19.61 3.02 17.46
CA LYS A 221 -20.24 2.61 18.71
C LYS A 221 -21.60 3.26 18.95
N GLU A 222 -21.79 4.50 18.53
CA GLU A 222 -23.09 5.19 18.56
C GLU A 222 -24.07 4.57 17.54
N ARG A 223 -23.59 4.25 16.34
CA ARG A 223 -24.38 3.47 15.35
C ARG A 223 -24.77 2.11 15.87
N GLU A 224 -23.89 1.42 16.60
CA GLU A 224 -24.20 0.13 17.23
C GLU A 224 -25.27 0.27 18.31
N LYS A 225 -25.12 1.24 19.23
CA LYS A 225 -26.11 1.51 20.29
C LYS A 225 -27.48 1.91 19.73
N SER A 226 -27.52 2.82 18.75
CA SER A 226 -28.76 3.20 18.08
C SER A 226 -29.37 2.06 17.25
N SER A 227 -28.55 1.15 16.70
CA SER A 227 -29.04 -0.05 16.04
C SER A 227 -29.64 -1.08 17.01
N LEU A 228 -29.08 -1.19 18.22
CA LEU A 228 -29.56 -2.08 19.27
C LEU A 228 -30.87 -1.57 19.88
N ASP A 229 -30.97 -0.25 20.06
CA ASP A 229 -32.17 0.43 20.56
C ASP A 229 -33.31 0.39 19.53
N LYS A 230 -33.00 0.56 18.23
CA LYS A 230 -33.95 0.29 17.15
C LYS A 230 -34.40 -1.17 17.11
N ARG A 231 -33.52 -2.14 17.41
CA ARG A 231 -33.90 -3.56 17.52
C ARG A 231 -34.86 -3.81 18.70
N LYS A 232 -34.71 -3.06 19.81
CA LYS A 232 -35.62 -3.10 20.97
C LYS A 232 -36.96 -2.42 20.67
N TYR A 233 -36.94 -1.21 20.10
CA TYR A 233 -38.14 -0.46 19.72
C TYR A 233 -38.92 -1.15 18.59
N ASP A 234 -38.27 -1.78 17.60
CA ASP A 234 -38.94 -2.57 16.57
C ASP A 234 -39.53 -3.88 17.13
N SER A 235 -38.89 -4.47 18.15
CA SER A 235 -39.46 -5.61 18.90
C SER A 235 -40.68 -5.20 19.73
N GLU A 236 -40.72 -3.97 20.23
CA GLU A 236 -41.86 -3.45 20.99
C GLU A 236 -42.99 -2.92 20.08
N CYS A 237 -42.67 -2.31 18.94
CA CYS A 237 -43.64 -1.85 17.94
C CYS A 237 -44.41 -3.03 17.32
N LYS A 238 -43.73 -4.18 17.14
CA LYS A 238 -44.37 -5.44 16.73
C LYS A 238 -45.21 -6.11 17.83
N SER A 239 -45.02 -5.77 19.12
CA SER A 239 -45.83 -6.30 20.22
C SER A 239 -47.04 -5.42 20.57
N LYS A 240 -47.08 -4.14 20.14
CA LYS A 240 -48.24 -3.26 20.35
C LYS A 240 -49.25 -3.21 19.19
N ALA A 241 -48.98 -3.90 18.08
CA ALA A 241 -49.96 -4.07 16.98
C ALA A 241 -50.95 -5.24 17.18
N LYS A 242 -50.99 -5.87 18.36
CA LYS A 242 -51.94 -6.92 18.73
C LYS A 242 -52.64 -6.63 20.06
N SER A 243 -53.37 -5.53 20.14
CA SER A 243 -54.34 -5.34 21.24
C SER A 243 -55.41 -4.30 20.90
N THR A 244 -56.31 -4.65 20.00
CA THR A 244 -57.70 -4.14 20.02
C THR A 244 -58.61 -5.18 19.37
N HIS A 245 -59.55 -5.65 20.19
CA HIS A 245 -60.54 -6.70 19.97
C HIS A 245 -61.58 -6.34 18.91
N THR A 246 -61.95 -7.29 18.03
CA THR A 246 -63.35 -7.64 17.74
C THR A 246 -63.44 -9.11 17.34
N LYS A 247 -64.34 -9.83 18.01
CA LYS A 247 -64.59 -11.27 17.95
C LYS A 247 -65.22 -11.68 16.61
N THR A 248 -64.65 -12.69 15.95
CA THR A 248 -65.41 -13.75 15.27
C THR A 248 -64.58 -15.03 15.25
N LYS A 249 -65.20 -16.18 15.57
CA LYS A 249 -64.68 -17.56 15.45
C LYS A 249 -64.09 -17.78 14.05
N GLU A 250 -63.06 -18.60 13.83
CA GLU A 250 -63.13 -20.09 13.79
C GLU A 250 -61.77 -20.65 13.32
N SER A 251 -61.39 -21.87 13.78
CA SER A 251 -60.33 -22.78 13.27
C SER A 251 -58.90 -22.26 13.15
N GLU A 252 -57.83 -23.04 13.16
CA GLU A 252 -57.45 -24.38 13.58
C GLU A 252 -55.92 -24.34 13.54
N GLU A 253 -55.28 -24.94 14.53
CA GLU A 253 -54.01 -25.66 14.45
C GLU A 253 -52.69 -25.01 13.92
N ALA A 254 -51.60 -25.43 14.57
CA ALA A 254 -50.20 -25.41 14.15
C ALA A 254 -49.34 -24.15 14.41
N HIS A 255 -48.83 -24.03 15.64
CA HIS A 255 -47.47 -23.49 15.85
C HIS A 255 -46.64 -24.39 16.78
N ARG A 256 -46.02 -25.42 16.19
CA ARG A 256 -44.75 -25.97 16.69
C ARG A 256 -43.80 -26.24 15.52
N SER A 257 -42.79 -25.40 15.38
CA SER A 257 -41.52 -25.71 14.71
C SER A 257 -40.54 -24.57 15.04
N LYS A 258 -39.82 -24.63 16.16
CA LYS A 258 -38.46 -25.19 16.24
C LYS A 258 -37.70 -25.07 14.91
N ILE A 259 -36.82 -24.08 14.87
CA ILE A 259 -35.69 -24.02 13.94
C ILE A 259 -34.81 -25.21 14.28
N ASP A 260 -34.84 -26.24 13.43
CA ASP A 260 -33.83 -27.29 13.42
C ASP A 260 -33.21 -27.31 12.02
N ARG A 261 -31.89 -27.07 11.97
CA ARG A 261 -31.10 -27.20 10.75
C ARG A 261 -31.01 -28.70 10.44
N PRO A 262 -31.34 -29.17 9.23
CA PRO A 262 -30.86 -30.47 8.81
C PRO A 262 -29.37 -30.34 8.44
N SER A 263 -28.52 -30.88 9.31
CA SER A 263 -27.14 -31.22 8.98
C SER A 263 -27.12 -32.16 7.76
N ARG A 264 -26.22 -31.86 6.83
CA ARG A 264 -25.86 -32.65 5.66
C ARG A 264 -25.63 -34.13 6.06
N PRO A 265 -26.25 -35.13 5.40
CA PRO A 265 -25.88 -36.52 5.61
C PRO A 265 -24.50 -36.81 4.99
N PRO A 266 -23.66 -37.66 5.60
CA PRO A 266 -22.40 -38.12 4.99
C PRO A 266 -22.68 -39.06 3.81
N PRO A 267 -21.77 -39.16 2.82
CA PRO A 267 -21.93 -40.07 1.69
C PRO A 267 -21.84 -41.55 2.15
N PRO A 268 -22.52 -42.48 1.46
CA PRO A 268 -22.53 -43.88 1.85
C PRO A 268 -21.17 -44.55 1.63
N THR A 269 -20.72 -45.27 2.66
CA THR A 269 -19.59 -46.20 2.61
C THR A 269 -19.98 -47.42 1.79
N VAL A 270 -19.42 -47.57 0.59
CA VAL A 270 -19.53 -48.79 -0.20
C VAL A 270 -18.47 -49.79 0.27
N THR A 271 -18.93 -50.88 0.88
CA THR A 271 -18.22 -52.17 0.97
C THR A 271 -18.53 -52.97 -0.30
N GLY A 272 -17.50 -53.49 -0.99
CA GLY A 272 -17.57 -54.24 -2.26
C GLY A 272 -18.24 -55.62 -2.19
N PRO A 273 -18.12 -56.53 -3.19
CA PRO A 273 -16.95 -56.78 -4.08
C PRO A 273 -17.25 -57.03 -5.60
N GLU A 274 -16.16 -57.08 -6.39
CA GLU A 274 -15.83 -57.76 -7.68
C GLU A 274 -16.98 -58.17 -8.65
N ASP A 275 -16.94 -58.05 -9.99
CA ASP A 275 -15.89 -58.33 -11.00
C ASP A 275 -16.40 -57.93 -12.41
N LEU A 276 -15.49 -57.88 -13.40
CA LEU A 276 -15.62 -57.98 -14.87
C LEU A 276 -15.55 -56.72 -15.78
N ASP A 277 -14.52 -56.77 -16.62
CA ASP A 277 -14.03 -55.88 -17.68
C ASP A 277 -14.98 -55.62 -18.88
N HIS A 278 -14.94 -54.41 -19.48
CA HIS A 278 -14.60 -54.12 -20.91
C HIS A 278 -14.94 -52.66 -21.34
N PRO A 279 -14.34 -52.11 -22.43
CA PRO A 279 -13.67 -50.79 -22.42
C PRO A 279 -14.26 -49.70 -23.34
N HIS A 280 -13.66 -48.50 -23.20
CA HIS A 280 -13.50 -47.38 -24.15
C HIS A 280 -14.75 -46.68 -24.74
N PHE A 281 -14.86 -45.36 -24.52
CA PHE A 281 -14.62 -44.32 -25.54
C PHE A 281 -14.75 -42.90 -24.94
N THR A 282 -13.70 -42.08 -25.15
CA THR A 282 -13.64 -40.60 -25.38
C THR A 282 -14.54 -39.65 -24.56
N ASN A 283 -14.07 -38.50 -24.05
CA ASN A 283 -13.44 -37.41 -24.78
C ASN A 283 -12.91 -36.36 -23.78
N GLN A 284 -11.76 -35.79 -24.08
CA GLN A 284 -11.04 -34.77 -23.32
C GLN A 284 -11.56 -33.37 -23.66
N HIS A 285 -11.87 -32.52 -22.67
CA HIS A 285 -11.78 -31.04 -22.72
C HIS A 285 -11.95 -30.53 -21.27
N SER A 286 -11.23 -29.57 -20.68
CA SER A 286 -9.99 -28.86 -20.94
C SER A 286 -9.69 -28.11 -19.63
N ALA A 287 -8.54 -28.35 -19.01
CA ALA A 287 -8.09 -27.59 -17.83
C ALA A 287 -7.44 -26.27 -18.28
N ALA A 288 -7.87 -25.15 -17.69
CA ALA A 288 -7.39 -23.82 -18.01
C ALA A 288 -6.07 -23.50 -17.29
N ARG A 289 -4.99 -23.53 -18.09
CA ARG A 289 -3.83 -22.62 -18.18
C ARG A 289 -3.19 -22.05 -16.90
N HIS A 290 -1.97 -22.54 -16.65
CA HIS A 290 -0.89 -21.81 -15.98
C HIS A 290 -0.40 -20.62 -16.83
N VAL A 291 -0.10 -19.51 -16.17
CA VAL A 291 0.50 -18.29 -16.73
C VAL A 291 2.03 -18.39 -16.64
N SER A 292 2.72 -18.29 -17.78
CA SER A 292 4.18 -18.12 -17.84
C SER A 292 4.53 -16.73 -18.38
N LYS A 293 5.43 -16.04 -17.67
CA LYS A 293 6.02 -14.73 -17.98
C LYS A 293 6.76 -14.73 -19.34
N PRO A 294 6.93 -13.57 -20.01
CA PRO A 294 7.82 -13.44 -21.16
C PRO A 294 9.22 -12.97 -20.72
N GLU A 295 10.28 -13.51 -21.32
CA GLU A 295 11.63 -12.98 -21.19
C GLU A 295 12.33 -12.80 -22.55
N SER A 296 12.88 -11.59 -22.68
CA SER A 296 13.86 -10.98 -23.57
C SER A 296 14.06 -11.46 -25.01
N SER A 297 13.91 -10.49 -25.92
CA SER A 297 14.36 -10.48 -27.31
C SER A 297 15.86 -10.20 -27.37
N HIS A 298 16.65 -11.16 -27.86
CA HIS A 298 18.02 -10.92 -28.32
C HIS A 298 18.08 -11.11 -29.84
N LYS A 299 18.36 -10.00 -30.54
CA LYS A 299 18.55 -9.91 -31.98
C LYS A 299 19.81 -10.69 -32.40
N GLY A 300 19.66 -11.63 -33.31
CA GLY A 300 20.76 -12.27 -34.05
C GLY A 300 20.68 -11.91 -35.53
N PHE A 301 21.74 -11.26 -36.04
CA PHE A 301 21.95 -10.98 -37.46
C PHE A 301 22.13 -12.27 -38.26
N HIS A 302 21.39 -12.46 -39.35
CA HIS A 302 21.66 -13.50 -40.34
C HIS A 302 21.73 -12.87 -41.74
N ASN A 303 22.96 -12.70 -42.21
CA ASN A 303 23.28 -12.60 -43.64
C ASN A 303 22.84 -13.88 -44.34
N LYS A 304 22.32 -13.77 -45.57
CA LYS A 304 22.70 -14.61 -46.73
C LYS A 304 21.90 -14.24 -48.00
N GLN A 305 22.70 -13.92 -49.02
CA GLN A 305 22.55 -14.15 -50.47
C GLN A 305 21.41 -13.47 -51.23
#